data_AF-A0A9D8UIP2-F1
#
_entry.id   AF-A0A9D8UIP2-F1
#
_cell.length_a   1.000
_cell.length_b   1.000
_cell.length_c   1.000
_cell.angle_alpha   90.00
_cell.angle_beta   90.00
_cell.angle_gamma   90.00
#
_symmetry.space_group_name_H-M   'P 1'
#
loop_
_entity.id
_entity.type
_entity.pdbx_description
1 polymer ?
#
loop_
_entity_poly.entity_id
_entity_poly.type
_entity_poly.pdbx_seq_one_letter_code
_entity_poly.pdbx_strand_id
1 'polypeptide(L)'
;MVCSKKRRTYIIFFVLLFGCDTFGPDKENNESKWVNLGLNHMDAEDIQIYEGNIFVSAGDSGLYKLEKGNIENEWRYLGFAKDDASDFNLFGVVDFKVWKEKVLVSAHQKRGSEAAAAYSGIWISNDQGDTWNPLDNGLRDNNGDEFFQDGQLQFVDSIYVDEITLIPNEEDLIFASNKRVDLPSTSIPSQLYVKMGENAFITIQIPDGLTSIRKLLFDEITNSLYVLGEGGVFRLENPELVQSQ
;
A
#
# COMPACT_ATOMS: atom_id res chain seq x y z
N MET A 1 -74.95 -4.02 -27.96
CA MET A 1 -74.54 -3.01 -26.96
C MET A 1 -73.35 -2.26 -27.55
N VAL A 2 -73.57 -1.09 -28.13
CA VAL A 2 -72.57 -0.35 -28.92
C VAL A 2 -71.86 0.64 -28.00
N CYS A 3 -70.59 0.40 -27.70
CA CYS A 3 -69.77 1.29 -26.88
C CYS A 3 -69.03 2.28 -27.79
N SER A 4 -69.55 3.50 -27.86
CA SER A 4 -68.98 4.63 -28.62
C SER A 4 -67.88 5.30 -27.79
N LYS A 5 -66.63 5.19 -28.23
CA LYS A 5 -65.44 5.75 -27.56
C LYS A 5 -65.13 7.15 -28.14
N LYS A 6 -65.52 8.21 -27.42
CA LYS A 6 -65.16 9.61 -27.72
C LYS A 6 -63.63 9.78 -27.69
N ARG A 7 -63.02 10.11 -28.84
CA ARG A 7 -61.63 10.58 -28.92
C ARG A 7 -61.59 12.08 -28.61
N ARG A 8 -60.87 12.46 -27.55
CA ARG A 8 -60.47 13.85 -27.29
C ARG A 8 -59.11 14.07 -27.96
N THR A 9 -59.09 14.94 -28.95
CA THR A 9 -57.87 15.42 -29.60
C THR A 9 -57.22 16.46 -28.68
N TYR A 10 -56.09 16.12 -28.07
CA TYR A 10 -55.25 17.08 -27.36
C TYR A 10 -54.16 17.56 -28.32
N ILE A 11 -54.21 18.84 -28.68
CA ILE A 11 -53.13 19.52 -29.40
C ILE A 11 -52.05 19.82 -28.35
N ILE A 12 -51.02 18.98 -28.28
CA ILE A 12 -49.84 19.22 -27.47
C ILE A 12 -48.90 20.09 -28.30
N PHE A 13 -48.87 21.38 -27.98
CA PHE A 13 -47.87 22.33 -28.45
C PHE A 13 -46.62 22.13 -27.59
N PHE A 14 -45.71 21.25 -27.99
CA PHE A 14 -44.41 21.09 -27.31
C PHE A 14 -43.39 21.96 -28.04
N VAL A 15 -43.01 23.05 -27.39
CA VAL A 15 -42.04 24.03 -27.85
C VAL A 15 -40.67 23.35 -28.02
N LEU A 16 -40.18 23.36 -29.25
CA LEU A 16 -38.81 23.02 -29.64
C LEU A 16 -37.86 24.13 -29.16
N LEU A 17 -37.34 24.02 -27.94
CA LEU A 17 -36.15 24.76 -27.50
C LEU A 17 -35.36 23.92 -26.48
N PHE A 18 -34.82 22.78 -26.92
CA PHE A 18 -33.63 22.21 -26.29
C PHE A 18 -32.45 22.60 -27.17
N GLY A 19 -31.85 23.75 -26.85
CA GLY A 19 -30.48 24.03 -27.23
C GLY A 19 -29.64 22.88 -26.68
N CYS A 20 -29.09 22.08 -27.58
CA CYS A 20 -28.10 21.06 -27.26
C CYS A 20 -26.78 21.80 -27.02
N ASP A 21 -26.67 22.50 -25.88
CA ASP A 21 -25.36 22.83 -25.35
C ASP A 21 -24.75 21.49 -24.96
N THR A 22 -24.02 20.90 -25.90
CA THR A 22 -23.07 19.85 -25.62
C THR A 22 -21.98 20.48 -24.76
N PHE A 23 -22.26 20.66 -23.48
CA PHE A 23 -21.26 20.57 -22.42
C PHE A 23 -20.70 19.16 -22.53
N GLY A 24 -19.78 18.96 -23.48
CA GLY A 24 -18.86 17.86 -23.40
C GLY A 24 -18.22 18.01 -22.02
N PRO A 25 -18.21 16.95 -21.18
CA PRO A 25 -17.50 17.03 -19.91
C PRO A 25 -16.13 17.58 -20.25
N ASP A 26 -15.74 18.68 -19.58
CA ASP A 26 -14.40 19.22 -19.71
C ASP A 26 -13.48 18.01 -19.63
N LYS A 27 -12.65 17.82 -20.67
CA LYS A 27 -11.60 16.81 -20.60
C LYS A 27 -10.72 17.28 -19.45
N GLU A 28 -11.04 16.83 -18.24
CA GLU A 28 -10.12 16.92 -17.12
C GLU A 28 -8.82 16.35 -17.67
N ASN A 29 -7.80 17.19 -17.68
CA ASN A 29 -6.48 16.76 -18.05
C ASN A 29 -6.14 15.65 -17.06
N ASN A 30 -6.22 14.40 -17.52
CA ASN A 30 -5.86 13.22 -16.75
C ASN A 30 -4.33 13.18 -16.60
N GLU A 31 -3.78 14.20 -15.95
CA GLU A 31 -2.37 14.26 -15.60
C GLU A 31 -2.15 13.34 -14.40
N SER A 32 -1.12 12.52 -14.49
CA SER A 32 -0.73 11.64 -13.39
C SER A 32 -0.33 12.49 -12.20
N LYS A 33 -0.97 12.24 -11.05
CA LYS A 33 -0.77 13.02 -9.83
C LYS A 33 -0.49 12.10 -8.66
N TRP A 34 0.48 12.48 -7.85
CA TRP A 34 0.70 11.86 -6.56
C TRP A 34 -0.33 12.33 -5.55
N VAL A 35 -0.92 11.35 -4.87
CA VAL A 35 -1.83 11.54 -3.75
C VAL A 35 -1.14 11.02 -2.50
N ASN A 36 -0.93 11.90 -1.53
CA ASN A 36 -0.47 11.51 -0.21
C ASN A 36 -1.60 10.77 0.52
N LEU A 37 -1.34 9.52 0.90
CA LEU A 37 -2.29 8.68 1.60
C LEU A 37 -2.15 8.76 3.12
N GLY A 38 -1.13 9.42 3.67
CA GLY A 38 -0.91 9.61 5.10
C GLY A 38 0.37 8.93 5.62
N LEU A 39 0.42 8.75 6.94
CA LEU A 39 1.60 8.25 7.67
C LEU A 39 2.85 9.15 7.53
N ASN A 40 2.66 10.46 7.35
CA ASN A 40 3.70 11.46 7.04
C ASN A 40 4.83 11.62 8.07
N HIS A 41 4.73 10.95 9.20
CA HIS A 41 5.69 11.03 10.31
C HIS A 41 6.18 9.64 10.73
N MET A 42 5.89 8.63 9.92
CA MET A 42 6.29 7.26 10.17
C MET A 42 7.25 6.81 9.06
N ASP A 43 8.19 5.94 9.41
CA ASP A 43 9.00 5.23 8.43
C ASP A 43 8.18 4.03 7.97
N ALA A 44 7.44 4.20 6.87
CA ALA A 44 6.74 3.09 6.26
C ALA A 44 7.78 2.14 5.67
N GLU A 45 7.79 0.87 6.08
CA GLU A 45 8.82 -0.09 5.72
C GLU A 45 8.33 -1.10 4.67
N ASP A 46 7.09 -1.59 4.82
CA ASP A 46 6.49 -2.56 3.90
C ASP A 46 5.02 -2.24 3.61
N ILE A 47 4.54 -2.65 2.42
CA ILE A 47 3.15 -2.50 1.98
C ILE A 47 2.64 -3.77 1.32
N GLN A 48 1.38 -4.10 1.59
CA GLN A 48 0.65 -5.13 0.87
C GLN A 48 -0.78 -4.68 0.60
N ILE A 49 -1.33 -5.12 -0.52
CA ILE A 49 -2.69 -4.80 -0.95
C ILE A 49 -3.47 -6.10 -1.05
N TYR A 50 -4.65 -6.13 -0.43
CA TYR A 50 -5.56 -7.25 -0.51
C TYR A 50 -7.01 -6.79 -0.59
N GLU A 51 -7.71 -7.20 -1.66
CA GLU A 51 -9.10 -6.79 -1.95
C GLU A 51 -9.31 -5.26 -1.93
N GLY A 52 -8.26 -4.50 -2.27
CA GLY A 52 -8.24 -3.03 -2.27
C GLY A 52 -8.05 -2.39 -0.90
N ASN A 53 -7.89 -3.16 0.18
CA ASN A 53 -7.36 -2.66 1.45
C ASN A 53 -5.84 -2.58 1.36
N ILE A 54 -5.26 -1.55 1.98
CA ILE A 54 -3.83 -1.33 2.01
C ILE A 54 -3.35 -1.60 3.44
N PHE A 55 -2.32 -2.41 3.59
CA PHE A 55 -1.68 -2.70 4.86
C PHE A 55 -0.25 -2.19 4.81
N VAL A 56 0.19 -1.51 5.85
CA VAL A 56 1.53 -0.92 5.92
C VAL A 56 2.15 -1.21 7.28
N SER A 57 3.37 -1.73 7.27
CA SER A 57 4.23 -1.74 8.46
C SER A 57 4.99 -0.42 8.53
N ALA A 58 5.06 0.13 9.73
CA ALA A 58 5.68 1.42 10.00
C ALA A 58 6.84 1.27 11.01
N GLY A 59 7.66 0.23 10.85
CA GLY A 59 8.73 -0.10 11.77
C GLY A 59 8.23 -0.21 13.21
N ASP A 60 8.77 0.63 14.10
CA ASP A 60 8.40 0.70 15.53
C ASP A 60 7.03 1.33 15.81
N SER A 61 6.41 1.96 14.80
CA SER A 61 5.09 2.57 14.90
C SER A 61 3.96 1.55 14.68
N GLY A 62 4.28 0.31 14.32
CA GLY A 62 3.34 -0.81 14.26
C GLY A 62 2.75 -1.10 12.88
N LEU A 63 1.60 -1.79 12.86
CA LEU A 63 0.88 -2.16 11.63
C LEU A 63 -0.36 -1.30 11.46
N TYR A 64 -0.60 -0.83 10.24
CA TYR A 64 -1.76 -0.01 9.89
C TYR A 64 -2.52 -0.59 8.70
N LYS A 65 -3.82 -0.30 8.64
CA LYS A 65 -4.71 -0.66 7.54
C LYS A 65 -5.46 0.59 7.06
N LEU A 66 -5.45 0.82 5.76
CA LEU A 66 -6.34 1.76 5.10
C LEU A 66 -7.42 0.98 4.36
N GLU A 67 -8.67 1.21 4.73
CA GLU A 67 -9.81 0.48 4.17
C GLU A 67 -10.14 0.96 2.75
N LYS A 68 -10.54 0.02 1.90
CA LYS A 68 -10.98 0.34 0.54
C LYS A 68 -12.14 1.34 0.57
N GLY A 69 -12.00 2.41 -0.21
CA GLY A 69 -13.05 3.43 -0.32
C GLY A 69 -13.07 4.43 0.83
N ASN A 70 -12.11 4.36 1.75
CA ASN A 70 -11.89 5.43 2.72
C ASN A 70 -11.38 6.68 1.98
N ILE A 71 -12.27 7.64 1.75
CA ILE A 71 -11.97 8.90 1.06
C ILE A 71 -11.17 9.88 1.91
N GLU A 72 -11.18 9.71 3.23
CA GLU A 72 -10.50 10.57 4.18
C GLU A 72 -9.05 10.12 4.43
N ASN A 73 -8.66 8.97 3.86
CA ASN A 73 -7.36 8.34 4.06
C ASN A 73 -7.03 8.11 5.55
N GLU A 74 -8.06 7.81 6.36
CA GLU A 74 -7.87 7.50 7.78
C GLU A 74 -7.30 6.09 7.95
N TRP A 75 -6.08 6.01 8.46
CA TRP A 75 -5.42 4.74 8.77
C TRP A 75 -5.92 4.20 10.10
N ARG A 76 -6.41 2.97 10.08
CA ARG A 76 -6.72 2.20 11.29
C ARG A 76 -5.46 1.50 11.76
N TYR A 77 -5.09 1.79 13.00
CA TYR A 77 -4.02 1.10 13.68
C TYR A 77 -4.43 -0.33 14.08
N LEU A 78 -3.55 -1.31 13.84
CA LEU A 78 -3.81 -2.74 14.06
C LEU A 78 -2.99 -3.35 15.22
N GLY A 79 -2.08 -2.59 15.84
CA GLY A 79 -1.22 -3.06 16.93
C GLY A 79 0.27 -3.02 16.59
N PHE A 80 1.07 -3.58 17.51
CA PHE A 80 2.53 -3.76 17.38
C PHE A 80 3.37 -2.47 17.37
N ALA A 81 2.85 -1.36 17.88
CA ALA A 81 3.63 -0.14 18.10
C ALA A 81 4.35 -0.20 19.44
N LYS A 82 5.42 0.57 19.56
CA LYS A 82 6.19 0.72 20.80
C LYS A 82 5.37 1.30 21.97
N ASP A 83 4.49 2.27 21.71
CA ASP A 83 3.82 3.07 22.75
C ASP A 83 2.52 2.44 23.29
N ASP A 84 2.02 1.39 22.64
CA ASP A 84 0.86 0.60 23.07
C ASP A 84 1.11 -0.22 24.35
N ALA A 85 2.36 -0.22 24.78
CA ALA A 85 2.87 -1.05 25.84
C ALA A 85 3.55 -0.11 26.84
N SER A 86 2.79 0.40 27.81
CA SER A 86 3.20 1.46 28.76
C SER A 86 4.49 1.21 29.54
N ASP A 87 5.10 0.03 29.42
CA ASP A 87 6.34 -0.37 30.09
C ASP A 87 7.31 -1.17 29.19
N PHE A 88 7.15 -1.20 27.86
CA PHE A 88 7.87 -2.18 27.03
C PHE A 88 8.61 -1.61 25.81
N ASN A 89 9.91 -1.90 25.76
CA ASN A 89 10.79 -1.68 24.61
C ASN A 89 10.49 -2.71 23.49
N LEU A 90 9.28 -2.70 22.94
CA LEU A 90 8.95 -3.49 21.74
C LEU A 90 9.68 -2.90 20.52
N PHE A 91 10.19 -3.77 19.64
CA PHE A 91 10.34 -3.37 18.24
C PHE A 91 9.00 -3.66 17.56
N GLY A 92 8.68 -2.91 16.52
CA GLY A 92 7.40 -3.10 15.85
C GLY A 92 7.42 -4.24 14.84
N VAL A 93 6.78 -4.03 13.71
CA VAL A 93 6.56 -5.06 12.70
C VAL A 93 7.83 -5.26 11.90
N VAL A 94 8.41 -6.46 11.96
CA VAL A 94 9.61 -6.82 11.17
C VAL A 94 9.22 -7.23 9.75
N ASP A 95 8.17 -8.04 9.64
CA ASP A 95 7.63 -8.50 8.37
C ASP A 95 6.16 -8.85 8.56
N PHE A 96 5.38 -8.79 7.49
CA PHE A 96 4.01 -9.25 7.52
C PHE A 96 3.58 -9.85 6.18
N LYS A 97 2.49 -10.62 6.19
CA LYS A 97 1.88 -11.16 4.98
C LYS A 97 0.36 -11.09 5.08
N VAL A 98 -0.27 -10.62 4.02
CA VAL A 98 -1.73 -10.58 3.88
C VAL A 98 -2.15 -11.56 2.78
N TRP A 99 -3.10 -12.43 3.10
CA TRP A 99 -3.75 -13.28 2.10
C TRP A 99 -5.13 -13.70 2.61
N LYS A 100 -6.13 -13.69 1.72
CA LYS A 100 -7.51 -13.92 2.14
C LYS A 100 -7.87 -12.94 3.26
N GLU A 101 -8.59 -13.40 4.27
CA GLU A 101 -8.92 -12.63 5.46
C GLU A 101 -7.82 -12.71 6.54
N LYS A 102 -6.64 -13.25 6.20
CA LYS A 102 -5.57 -13.49 7.15
C LYS A 102 -4.46 -12.47 7.05
N VAL A 103 -3.93 -12.11 8.21
CA VAL A 103 -2.70 -11.32 8.34
C VAL A 103 -1.75 -12.06 9.25
N LEU A 104 -0.53 -12.29 8.79
CA LEU A 104 0.55 -12.88 9.56
C LEU A 104 1.59 -11.81 9.81
N VAL A 105 2.02 -11.67 11.05
CA VAL A 105 2.99 -10.65 11.46
C VAL A 105 4.12 -11.34 12.20
N SER A 106 5.35 -11.01 11.82
CA SER A 106 6.52 -11.26 12.64
C SER A 106 6.85 -9.97 13.39
N ALA A 107 6.77 -10.01 14.72
CA ALA A 107 7.11 -8.89 15.60
C ALA A 107 8.30 -9.28 16.48
N HIS A 108 9.19 -8.33 16.74
CA HIS A 108 10.41 -8.57 17.52
C HIS A 108 10.48 -7.65 18.73
N GLN A 109 11.16 -8.04 19.80
CA GLN A 109 11.36 -7.19 20.98
C GLN A 109 12.84 -6.91 21.25
N LYS A 110 13.14 -5.75 21.83
CA LYS A 110 14.50 -5.47 22.29
C LYS A 110 14.82 -6.27 23.54
N ARG A 111 15.78 -7.18 23.40
CA ARG A 111 16.40 -7.93 24.49
C ARG A 111 16.80 -6.98 25.62
N GLY A 112 16.19 -7.12 26.80
CA GLY A 112 16.57 -6.36 27.99
C GLY A 112 15.44 -5.87 28.91
N SER A 113 14.15 -6.04 28.58
CA SER A 113 13.06 -5.76 29.53
C SER A 113 12.47 -7.04 30.10
N GLU A 114 12.77 -7.34 31.37
CA GLU A 114 12.36 -8.57 32.08
C GLU A 114 10.83 -8.75 32.21
N ALA A 115 10.03 -7.73 31.95
CA ALA A 115 8.58 -7.76 32.14
C ALA A 115 7.76 -8.12 30.87
N ALA A 116 8.41 -8.46 29.74
CA ALA A 116 7.84 -8.18 28.43
C ALA A 116 7.65 -9.38 27.48
N ALA A 117 7.52 -10.59 28.01
CA ALA A 117 7.43 -11.86 27.25
C ALA A 117 6.13 -12.05 26.42
N ALA A 118 5.36 -10.99 26.15
CA ALA A 118 4.01 -11.10 25.62
C ALA A 118 3.90 -10.92 24.09
N TYR A 119 4.85 -10.29 23.40
CA TYR A 119 4.66 -9.88 22.00
C TYR A 119 5.81 -10.15 21.00
N SER A 120 6.94 -10.73 21.42
CA SER A 120 7.87 -11.32 20.44
C SER A 120 7.24 -12.55 19.83
N GLY A 121 7.27 -12.66 18.51
CA GLY A 121 6.85 -13.89 17.84
C GLY A 121 6.10 -13.72 16.53
N ILE A 122 5.42 -14.80 16.15
CA ILE A 122 4.59 -14.87 14.95
C ILE A 122 3.13 -14.79 15.39
N TRP A 123 2.43 -13.79 14.87
CA TRP A 123 1.03 -13.52 15.17
C TRP A 123 0.18 -13.72 13.93
N ILE A 124 -0.99 -14.32 14.08
CA ILE A 124 -1.97 -14.44 13.00
C ILE A 124 -3.31 -13.82 13.40
N SER A 125 -3.84 -13.00 12.50
CA SER A 125 -5.23 -12.60 12.49
C SER A 125 -5.98 -13.42 11.42
N ASN A 126 -7.22 -13.81 11.71
CA ASN A 126 -8.13 -14.43 10.73
C ASN A 126 -9.29 -13.49 10.35
N ASP A 127 -9.19 -12.22 10.72
CA ASP A 127 -10.20 -11.16 10.57
C ASP A 127 -9.54 -9.82 10.17
N GLN A 128 -8.54 -9.89 9.28
CA GLN A 128 -7.87 -8.71 8.71
C GLN A 128 -7.27 -7.72 9.73
N GLY A 129 -6.82 -8.22 10.88
CA GLY A 129 -6.15 -7.47 11.93
C GLY A 129 -7.05 -7.00 13.08
N ASP A 130 -8.31 -7.42 13.13
CA ASP A 130 -9.22 -7.05 14.23
C ASP A 130 -8.91 -7.82 15.53
N THR A 131 -8.53 -9.09 15.41
CA THR A 131 -8.05 -9.92 16.52
C THR A 131 -6.80 -10.69 16.14
N TRP A 132 -5.94 -10.94 17.14
CA TRP A 132 -4.64 -11.57 16.95
C TRP A 132 -4.48 -12.81 17.83
N ASN A 133 -3.98 -13.88 17.23
CA ASN A 133 -3.65 -15.12 17.92
C ASN A 133 -2.15 -15.39 17.75
N PRO A 134 -1.40 -15.61 18.84
CA PRO A 134 0.00 -16.02 18.71
C PRO A 134 0.07 -17.43 18.11
N LEU A 135 0.94 -17.61 17.10
CA LEU A 135 1.22 -18.90 16.47
C LEU A 135 2.42 -19.59 17.08
N ASP A 136 3.37 -18.84 17.63
CA ASP A 136 4.66 -19.35 18.10
C ASP A 136 4.71 -19.56 19.62
N ASN A 137 3.64 -20.11 20.20
CA ASN A 137 3.59 -20.54 21.61
C ASN A 137 4.62 -21.67 21.97
N GLY A 138 5.69 -21.87 21.18
CA GLY A 138 6.65 -22.96 21.34
C GLY A 138 7.99 -22.83 20.58
N LEU A 139 8.37 -21.65 20.05
CA LEU A 139 9.73 -21.42 19.50
C LEU A 139 10.71 -20.87 20.55
N ARG A 140 10.38 -21.04 21.83
CA ARG A 140 11.32 -20.88 22.94
C ARG A 140 12.11 -22.18 23.07
N ASP A 141 13.43 -22.10 23.18
CA ASP A 141 14.22 -23.26 23.58
C ASP A 141 13.87 -23.65 25.03
N ASN A 142 14.37 -24.80 25.48
CA ASN A 142 14.10 -25.30 26.84
C ASN A 142 14.73 -24.43 27.95
N ASN A 143 15.55 -23.44 27.60
CA ASN A 143 16.13 -22.47 28.52
C ASN A 143 15.33 -21.16 28.57
N GLY A 144 14.27 -21.03 27.77
CA GLY A 144 13.53 -19.79 27.60
C GLY A 144 14.23 -18.78 26.67
N ASP A 145 15.30 -19.19 25.99
CA ASP A 145 15.94 -18.40 24.95
C ASP A 145 15.15 -18.57 23.64
N GLU A 146 14.74 -17.45 23.04
CA GLU A 146 14.04 -17.45 21.76
C GLU A 146 14.98 -17.94 20.65
N PHE A 147 14.53 -18.91 19.83
CA PHE A 147 15.32 -19.45 18.71
C PHE A 147 15.59 -18.43 17.59
N PHE A 148 15.02 -17.23 17.69
CA PHE A 148 15.16 -16.13 16.74
C PHE A 148 16.39 -15.27 17.03
N GLN A 149 17.59 -15.84 17.00
CA GLN A 149 18.80 -15.06 17.27
C GLN A 149 19.24 -14.12 16.12
N ASP A 150 18.59 -14.16 14.94
CA ASP A 150 19.03 -13.36 13.77
C ASP A 150 17.88 -12.71 12.95
N GLY A 151 16.65 -12.67 13.47
CA GLY A 151 15.58 -11.83 12.89
C GLY A 151 15.11 -12.16 11.46
N GLN A 152 15.58 -13.24 10.82
CA GLN A 152 15.15 -13.63 9.48
C GLN A 152 14.19 -14.83 9.52
N LEU A 153 12.90 -14.56 9.72
CA LEU A 153 11.85 -15.43 9.18
C LEU A 153 11.73 -15.10 7.69
N GLN A 154 12.39 -15.89 6.85
CA GLN A 154 12.09 -15.84 5.42
C GLN A 154 10.81 -16.64 5.19
N PHE A 155 9.70 -15.96 4.92
CA PHE A 155 8.53 -16.62 4.34
C PHE A 155 8.94 -17.18 2.98
N VAL A 156 9.10 -18.51 2.89
CA VAL A 156 9.37 -19.19 1.63
C VAL A 156 8.05 -19.28 0.84
N ASP A 157 7.62 -18.14 0.30
CA ASP A 157 6.69 -18.13 -0.81
C ASP A 157 6.91 -16.86 -1.64
N SER A 158 7.62 -17.02 -2.76
CA SER A 158 7.62 -16.05 -3.87
C SER A 158 7.87 -16.81 -5.17
N ILE A 159 6.79 -17.19 -5.86
CA ILE A 159 6.80 -17.50 -7.30
C ILE A 159 6.11 -16.33 -8.01
N TYR A 160 6.89 -15.48 -8.69
CA TYR A 160 6.83 -15.15 -10.13
C TYR A 160 7.94 -14.11 -10.47
N VAL A 161 8.49 -14.21 -11.68
CA VAL A 161 9.76 -13.67 -12.25
C VAL A 161 9.51 -12.23 -12.83
N ASP A 162 10.41 -11.23 -12.88
CA ASP A 162 11.53 -11.00 -13.85
C ASP A 162 12.48 -9.84 -13.41
N GLU A 163 13.78 -10.12 -13.53
CA GLU A 163 15.02 -9.29 -13.52
C GLU A 163 15.03 -7.84 -12.97
N ILE A 164 16.00 -7.55 -12.07
CA ILE A 164 16.47 -6.19 -11.75
C ILE A 164 17.81 -5.99 -12.47
N THR A 165 17.90 -5.00 -13.37
CA THR A 165 19.17 -4.61 -14.00
C THR A 165 19.62 -3.28 -13.42
N LEU A 166 20.76 -3.25 -12.72
CA LEU A 166 21.45 -1.99 -12.44
C LEU A 166 22.26 -1.64 -13.69
N ILE A 167 22.08 -0.44 -14.25
CA ILE A 167 22.96 0.09 -15.31
C ILE A 167 24.05 0.90 -14.60
N PRO A 168 25.28 0.37 -14.45
CA PRO A 168 26.36 1.14 -13.89
C PRO A 168 26.79 2.13 -14.98
N ASN A 169 26.46 3.42 -14.83
CA ASN A 169 27.15 4.60 -15.38
C ASN A 169 26.30 5.90 -15.39
N GLU A 170 25.06 5.89 -14.89
CA GLU A 170 24.29 7.12 -14.61
C GLU A 170 23.96 7.14 -13.11
N GLU A 171 24.44 8.14 -12.38
CA GLU A 171 24.45 8.18 -10.91
C GLU A 171 23.05 8.24 -10.24
N ASP A 172 21.96 8.20 -11.01
CA ASP A 172 20.58 8.43 -10.53
C ASP A 172 19.55 7.38 -11.00
N LEU A 173 19.99 6.23 -11.55
CA LEU A 173 19.07 5.28 -12.21
C LEU A 173 18.75 4.04 -11.34
N ILE A 174 17.49 3.90 -10.95
CA ILE A 174 16.98 2.71 -10.27
C ILE A 174 15.77 2.17 -11.06
N PHE A 175 15.86 0.90 -11.46
CA PHE A 175 14.73 0.15 -12.01
C PHE A 175 14.02 -0.62 -10.91
N ALA A 176 12.71 -0.46 -10.80
CA ALA A 176 11.86 -1.33 -10.01
C ALA A 176 10.90 -2.08 -10.94
N SER A 177 11.08 -3.38 -11.07
CA SER A 177 10.03 -4.32 -11.48
C SER A 177 9.67 -5.13 -10.24
N ASN A 178 8.37 -5.24 -9.90
CA ASN A 178 7.63 -6.12 -8.95
C ASN A 178 8.37 -6.83 -7.78
N LYS A 179 9.54 -6.35 -7.37
CA LYS A 179 10.45 -6.92 -6.39
C LYS A 179 10.85 -5.81 -5.43
N ARG A 180 11.09 -6.20 -4.19
CA ARG A 180 11.71 -5.37 -3.16
C ARG A 180 13.03 -4.80 -3.70
N VAL A 181 13.10 -3.48 -3.85
CA VAL A 181 14.35 -2.76 -4.13
C VAL A 181 14.66 -1.94 -2.89
N ASP A 182 15.54 -2.46 -2.03
CA ASP A 182 16.08 -1.67 -0.92
C ASP A 182 17.05 -0.63 -1.51
N LEU A 183 16.67 0.65 -1.48
CA LEU A 183 17.53 1.71 -1.99
C LEU A 183 18.59 2.12 -0.97
N PRO A 184 19.81 2.48 -1.42
CA PRO A 184 20.80 3.06 -0.54
C PRO A 184 20.26 4.36 0.07
N SER A 185 20.55 4.59 1.36
CA SER A 185 20.04 5.74 2.13
C SER A 185 20.65 7.10 1.74
N THR A 186 21.26 7.21 0.56
CA THR A 186 21.93 8.43 0.07
C THR A 186 21.09 9.03 -1.05
N SER A 187 20.79 10.33 -0.94
CA SER A 187 20.10 11.20 -1.90
C SER A 187 19.08 10.52 -2.80
N ILE A 188 17.79 10.71 -2.51
CA ILE A 188 16.74 10.25 -3.43
C ILE A 188 16.94 10.95 -4.78
N PRO A 189 16.97 10.22 -5.91
CA PRO A 189 16.99 10.85 -7.21
C PRO A 189 15.75 11.73 -7.39
N SER A 190 15.80 12.76 -8.24
CA SER A 190 14.59 13.56 -8.52
C SER A 190 13.53 12.79 -9.32
N GLN A 191 13.95 11.71 -9.98
CA GLN A 191 13.15 10.94 -10.92
C GLN A 191 13.37 9.44 -10.71
N LEU A 192 12.33 8.66 -10.93
CA LEU A 192 12.35 7.21 -10.91
C LEU A 192 12.01 6.68 -12.30
N TYR A 193 12.72 5.65 -12.76
CA TYR A 193 12.42 4.98 -14.03
C TYR A 193 11.80 3.61 -13.74
N VAL A 194 10.50 3.48 -13.96
CA VAL A 194 9.76 2.24 -13.71
C VAL A 194 9.57 1.50 -15.01
N LYS A 195 10.03 0.24 -15.08
CA LYS A 195 9.80 -0.63 -16.24
C LYS A 195 8.43 -1.29 -16.10
N MET A 196 7.52 -1.00 -17.02
CA MET A 196 6.19 -1.59 -17.08
C MET A 196 6.12 -2.55 -18.27
N GLY A 197 6.04 -3.85 -18.00
CA GLY A 197 6.06 -4.89 -19.05
C GLY A 197 7.41 -5.01 -19.77
N GLU A 198 7.41 -5.58 -20.98
CA GLU A 198 8.66 -5.93 -21.68
C GLU A 198 9.41 -4.70 -22.24
N ASN A 199 8.69 -3.65 -22.65
CA ASN A 199 9.23 -2.62 -23.54
C ASN A 199 8.91 -1.16 -23.16
N ALA A 200 8.28 -0.90 -22.01
CA ALA A 200 7.97 0.47 -21.60
C ALA A 200 8.74 0.86 -20.34
N PHE A 201 9.38 2.03 -20.38
CA PHE A 201 9.90 2.72 -19.20
C PHE A 201 9.06 3.97 -18.99
N ILE A 202 8.73 4.23 -17.73
CA ILE A 202 8.00 5.41 -17.32
C ILE A 202 8.89 6.21 -16.39
N THR A 203 9.11 7.48 -16.71
CA THR A 203 9.79 8.42 -15.82
C THR A 203 8.77 9.06 -14.89
N ILE A 204 8.96 8.90 -13.59
CA ILE A 204 8.04 9.37 -12.57
C ILE A 204 8.79 10.35 -11.67
N GLN A 205 8.26 11.55 -11.50
CA GLN A 205 8.78 12.49 -10.50
C GLN A 205 8.47 11.95 -9.11
N ILE A 206 9.38 12.04 -8.17
CA ILE A 206 9.13 11.58 -6.80
C ILE A 206 8.22 12.60 -6.09
N PRO A 207 7.21 12.15 -5.31
CA PRO A 207 6.33 13.08 -4.62
C PRO A 207 7.09 13.94 -3.62
N ASP A 208 6.73 15.22 -3.56
CA ASP A 208 7.21 16.11 -2.51
C ASP A 208 6.86 15.56 -1.13
N GLY A 209 7.82 15.62 -0.21
CA GLY A 209 7.65 15.16 1.18
C GLY A 209 8.17 13.75 1.44
N LEU A 210 8.48 12.96 0.41
CA LEU A 210 9.17 11.69 0.57
C LEU A 210 10.68 11.94 0.70
N THR A 211 11.29 11.53 1.82
CA THR A 211 12.73 11.71 2.11
C THR A 211 13.55 10.43 1.90
N SER A 212 12.90 9.28 1.79
CA SER A 212 13.50 8.03 1.29
C SER A 212 12.45 7.16 0.59
N ILE A 213 12.87 6.32 -0.35
CA ILE A 213 12.01 5.26 -0.91
C ILE A 213 12.48 3.92 -0.33
N ARG A 214 11.58 3.24 0.37
CA ARG A 214 11.78 1.88 0.90
C ARG A 214 11.17 0.83 -0.02
N LYS A 215 9.98 1.12 -0.58
CA LYS A 215 9.26 0.15 -1.41
C LYS A 215 8.39 0.82 -2.48
N LEU A 216 8.27 0.12 -3.60
CA LEU A 216 7.37 0.40 -4.70
C LEU A 216 6.45 -0.80 -4.88
N LEU A 217 5.16 -0.56 -5.11
CA LEU A 217 4.17 -1.61 -5.37
C LEU A 217 3.21 -1.14 -6.45
N PHE A 218 3.07 -1.91 -7.52
CA PHE A 218 2.05 -1.65 -8.54
C PHE A 218 0.83 -2.53 -8.29
N ASP A 219 -0.36 -1.91 -8.19
CA ASP A 219 -1.63 -2.61 -8.13
C ASP A 219 -2.28 -2.62 -9.51
N GLU A 220 -2.29 -3.80 -10.14
CA GLU A 220 -2.90 -4.01 -11.46
C GLU A 220 -4.42 -3.81 -11.43
N ILE A 221 -5.09 -4.02 -10.29
CA ILE A 221 -6.54 -3.92 -10.17
C ILE A 221 -6.98 -2.46 -10.23
N THR A 222 -6.27 -1.57 -9.53
CA THR A 222 -6.57 -0.14 -9.52
C THR A 222 -5.72 0.65 -10.51
N ASN A 223 -4.82 -0.01 -11.24
CA ASN A 223 -3.84 0.61 -12.11
C ASN A 223 -3.13 1.77 -11.39
N SER A 224 -2.57 1.49 -10.22
CA SER A 224 -1.96 2.50 -9.35
C SER A 224 -0.57 2.07 -8.94
N LEU A 225 0.36 3.03 -8.93
CA LEU A 225 1.69 2.82 -8.36
C LEU A 225 1.74 3.42 -6.96
N TYR A 226 2.16 2.62 -6.00
CA TYR A 226 2.38 3.02 -4.63
C TYR A 226 3.87 3.17 -4.38
N VAL A 227 4.23 4.22 -3.66
CA VAL A 227 5.58 4.42 -3.13
C VAL A 227 5.48 4.72 -1.65
N LEU A 228 6.41 4.18 -0.88
CA LEU A 228 6.50 4.44 0.55
C LEU A 228 7.95 4.53 1.00
N GLY A 229 8.13 5.21 2.13
CA GLY A 229 9.37 5.29 2.87
C GLY A 229 9.26 6.35 3.95
N GLU A 230 10.37 7.03 4.24
CA GLU A 230 10.34 8.16 5.16
C GLU A 230 9.54 9.31 4.54
N GLY A 231 8.48 9.74 5.23
CA GLY A 231 7.53 10.75 4.73
C GLY A 231 6.16 10.19 4.35
N GLY A 232 5.95 8.88 4.51
CA GLY A 232 4.63 8.24 4.46
C GLY A 232 4.37 7.41 3.21
N VAL A 233 3.11 7.33 2.83
CA VAL A 233 2.63 6.49 1.72
C VAL A 233 1.99 7.37 0.66
N PHE A 234 2.38 7.17 -0.59
CA PHE A 234 1.87 7.94 -1.72
C PHE A 234 1.37 6.99 -2.82
N ARG A 235 0.33 7.43 -3.53
CA ARG A 235 -0.26 6.74 -4.68
C ARG A 235 -0.20 7.64 -5.91
N LEU A 236 0.36 7.14 -7.00
CA LEU A 236 0.29 7.76 -8.32
C LEU A 236 -0.97 7.27 -9.02
N GLU A 237 -1.87 8.19 -9.30
CA GLU A 237 -3.09 7.90 -10.06
C GLU A 237 -2.80 7.99 -11.57
N ASN A 238 -3.38 7.05 -12.33
CA ASN A 238 -3.26 6.96 -13.78
C ASN A 238 -1.81 6.95 -14.30
N PRO A 239 -0.96 5.99 -13.89
CA PRO A 239 0.45 5.93 -14.28
C PRO A 239 0.64 5.70 -15.79
N GLU A 240 -0.31 5.05 -16.47
CA GLU A 240 -0.24 4.78 -17.93
C GLU A 240 -0.33 6.04 -18.81
N LEU A 241 -0.78 7.17 -18.25
CA LEU A 241 -0.85 8.43 -18.98
C LEU A 241 0.48 9.19 -18.99
N VAL A 242 1.47 8.73 -18.22
CA VAL A 242 2.84 9.18 -18.36
C VAL A 242 3.36 8.62 -19.69
N GLN A 243 3.31 9.45 -20.73
CA GLN A 243 3.66 9.07 -22.09
C GLN A 243 5.03 8.41 -22.13
N SER A 244 5.12 7.20 -22.70
CA SER A 244 6.38 6.58 -23.07
C SER A 244 7.13 7.52 -24.01
N GLN A 245 8.25 8.06 -23.55
CA GLN A 245 9.19 8.77 -24.44
C GLN A 245 10.01 7.77 -25.24
#